data_AF-A0A967D298-F1
#
_entry.id   AF-A0A967D298-F1
#
_cell.length_a   1.000
_cell.length_b   1.000
_cell.length_c   1.000
_cell.angle_alpha   90.00
_cell.angle_beta   90.00
_cell.angle_gamma   90.00
#
_symmetry.space_group_name_H-M   'P 1'
#
loop_
_entity.id
_entity.type
_entity.pdbx_description
1 polymer ?
#
loop_
_entity_poly.entity_id
_entity_poly.type
_entity_poly.pdbx_seq_one_letter_code
_entity_poly.pdbx_strand_id
1 'polypeptide(L)' 'MQQILIRHGESLSNREGRVQGQADVELSEVGRRQAEAVAAWCRSQPEIAAA' A
#
# COMPACT_ATOMS: atom_id res chain seq x y z
N MET A 1 -22.16 -6.33 -3.96
CA MET A 1 -20.90 -5.73 -4.46
C MET A 1 -19.97 -5.56 -3.28
N GLN A 2 -18.72 -5.98 -3.42
CA GLN A 2 -17.67 -5.81 -2.40
C GLN A 2 -16.73 -4.70 -2.86
N GLN A 3 -16.38 -3.78 -1.96
CA GLN A 3 -15.41 -2.71 -2.20
C GLN A 3 -14.28 -2.86 -1.17
N ILE A 4 -13.04 -2.85 -1.63
CA ILE A 4 -11.85 -2.97 -0.78
C ILE A 4 -11.03 -1.69 -0.94
N LEU A 5 -10.68 -1.06 0.18
CA LEU A 5 -9.86 0.14 0.24
C LEU A 5 -8.55 -0.20 0.93
N ILE A 6 -7.43 0.07 0.26
CA ILE A 6 -6.09 -0.25 0.76
C ILE A 6 -5.30 1.05 0.85
N ARG A 7 -4.73 1.33 2.02
CA ARG A 7 -3.80 2.45 2.19
C ARG A 7 -2.47 2.11 1.51
N HIS A 8 -1.83 3.12 0.92
CA HIS A 8 -0.46 2.97 0.41
C HIS A 8 0.52 2.50 1.52
N GLY A 9 1.63 1.88 1.12
CA GLY A 9 2.69 1.47 2.05
C GLY A 9 3.38 2.66 2.72
N GLU A 10 4.17 2.41 3.76
CA GLU A 10 4.95 3.43 4.48
C GLU A 10 5.78 4.29 3.50
N SER A 11 5.59 5.62 3.52
CA SER A 11 6.47 6.58 2.85
C SER A 11 7.57 7.09 3.79
N LEU A 12 8.63 7.70 3.24
CA LEU A 12 9.68 8.32 4.06
C LEU A 12 9.13 9.37 5.04
N SER A 13 8.14 10.16 4.62
CA SER A 13 7.46 11.13 5.50
C SER A 13 6.68 10.45 6.63
N ASN A 14 6.06 9.28 6.39
CA ASN A 14 5.40 8.53 7.47
C ASN A 14 6.40 8.07 8.52
N ARG A 15 7.54 7.52 8.09
CA ARG A 15 8.61 7.08 8.99
C ARG A 15 9.12 8.22 9.86
N GLU A 16 9.23 9.41 9.30
CA GLU A 16 9.75 10.59 9.97
C GLU A 16 8.66 11.39 10.73
N GLY A 17 7.42 10.89 10.76
CA GLY A 17 6.31 11.55 11.46
C GLY A 17 5.88 12.88 10.83
N ARG A 18 6.17 13.09 9.54
CA ARG A 18 5.84 14.32 8.80
C ARG A 18 4.53 14.21 8.04
N VAL A 19 3.84 15.34 7.94
CA VAL A 19 2.69 15.51 7.03
C VAL A 19 3.21 15.58 5.59
N GLN A 20 2.73 14.66 4.74
CA GLN A 20 3.10 14.59 3.32
C GLN A 20 2.28 15.57 2.45
N GLY A 21 0.99 15.75 2.74
CA GLY A 21 0.10 16.58 1.91
C GLY A 21 -0.03 16.03 0.49
N GLN A 22 0.16 16.89 -0.51
CA GLN A 22 0.11 16.55 -1.94
C GLN A 22 1.50 16.22 -2.53
N ALA A 23 2.55 16.16 -1.70
CA ALA A 23 3.88 15.83 -2.18
C ALA A 23 3.97 14.36 -2.60
N ASP A 24 4.68 14.11 -3.71
CA ASP A 24 5.02 12.76 -4.16
C ASP A 24 6.26 12.26 -3.42
N VAL A 25 6.04 11.49 -2.35
CA VAL A 25 7.10 10.98 -1.47
C VAL A 25 7.25 9.49 -1.69
N GLU A 26 8.48 9.06 -1.94
CA GLU A 26 8.78 7.66 -2.18
C GLU A 26 8.38 6.75 -1.01
N LEU A 27 8.03 5.52 -1.37
CA LEU A 27 7.91 4.44 -0.40
C LEU A 27 9.27 4.15 0.23
N SER A 28 9.20 3.86 1.51
CA SER A 28 10.30 3.34 2.28
C SER A 28 10.58 1.88 1.89
N GLU A 29 11.75 1.32 2.23
CA GLU A 29 12.02 -0.12 2.04
C GLU A 29 10.95 -1.01 2.69
N VAL A 30 10.46 -0.62 3.88
CA VAL A 30 9.34 -1.30 4.55
C VAL A 30 8.06 -1.12 3.75
N GLY A 31 7.79 0.08 3.23
CA GLY A 31 6.64 0.37 2.37
C GLY A 31 6.61 -0.45 1.09
N ARG A 32 7.76 -0.70 0.46
CA ARG A 32 7.85 -1.57 -0.73
C ARG A 32 7.50 -3.02 -0.38
N ARG A 33 8.04 -3.56 0.72
CA ARG A 33 7.69 -4.91 1.20
C ARG A 33 6.21 -5.04 1.59
N GLN A 34 5.62 -3.98 2.15
CA GLN A 34 4.18 -3.93 2.43
C GLN A 34 3.36 -4.00 1.14
N ALA A 35 3.75 -3.26 0.10
CA ALA A 35 3.09 -3.30 -1.20
C ALA A 35 3.17 -4.70 -1.84
N GLU A 36 4.32 -5.36 -1.75
CA GLU A 36 4.50 -6.75 -2.22
C GLU A 36 3.61 -7.73 -1.44
N ALA A 37 3.55 -7.60 -0.12
CA ALA A 37 2.72 -8.45 0.74
C ALA A 37 1.22 -8.29 0.44
N VAL A 38 0.75 -7.04 0.27
CA VAL A 38 -0.63 -6.77 -0.15
C VAL A 38 -0.89 -7.35 -1.53
N ALA A 39 0.03 -7.19 -2.48
CA ALA A 39 -0.15 -7.75 -3.82
C ALA A 39 -0.26 -9.27 -3.79
N ALA A 40 0.52 -9.95 -2.94
CA ALA A 40 0.42 -11.39 -2.72
C ALA A 40 -0.92 -11.79 -2.10
N TRP A 41 -1.39 -11.03 -1.10
CA TRP A 41 -2.70 -11.24 -0.49
C TRP A 41 -3.86 -11.04 -1.49
N CYS A 42 -3.82 -9.98 -2.32
CA CYS A 42 -4.84 -9.75 -3.34
C CYS A 42 -4.93 -10.92 -4.33
N ARG A 43 -3.78 -11.47 -4.75
CA ARG A 43 -3.74 -12.65 -5.63
C ARG A 43 -4.30 -13.92 -4.96
N SER A 44 -4.28 -14.00 -3.63
CA SER A 44 -4.84 -15.13 -2.90
C SER A 44 -6.34 -15.01 -2.64
N GLN A 45 -6.97 -13.86 -2.93
CA GLN A 45 -8.41 -13.67 -2.80
C GLN A 45 -9.08 -13.94 -4.17
N PRO A 46 -9.87 -15.03 -4.33
CA PRO A 46 -10.51 -15.38 -5.60
C PRO A 46 -11.38 -14.26 -6.18
N GLU A 47 -12.04 -13.50 -5.32
CA GLU A 47 -12.93 -12.39 -5.68
C GLU A 47 -12.19 -11.13 -6.14
N ILE A 48 -10.90 -11.00 -5.79
CA ILE A 48 -10.04 -9.88 -6.23
C ILE A 48 -9.23 -10.29 -7.46
N ALA A 49 -8.72 -11.53 -7.49
CA ALA A 49 -7.86 -12.03 -8.56
C ALA A 49 -8.59 -12.25 -9.89
N ALA A 50 -9.93 -12.34 -9.88
CA ALA A 50 -10.77 -12.57 -11.05
C ALA A 50 -11.23 -11.28 -11.76
N ALA A 51 -10.83 -10.10 -11.27
CA ALA A 51 -11.13 -8.78 -11.85
C ALA A 51 -9.95 -8.26 -12.68
#